data_AF-A0A9D9YH74-F1
#
_entry.id   AF-A0A9D9YH74-F1
#
_cell.length_a   1.000
_cell.length_b   1.000
_cell.length_c   1.000
_cell.angle_alpha   90.00
_cell.angle_beta   90.00
_cell.angle_gamma   90.00
#
_symmetry.space_group_name_H-M   'P 1'
#
loop_
_entity.id
_entity.type
_entity.pdbx_description
1 polymer ?
#
loop_
_entity_poly.entity_id
_entity_poly.type
_entity_poly.pdbx_seq_one_letter_code
_entity_poly.pdbx_strand_id
1 'polypeptide(L)'
;MPSSSPHVNMSFFSYDGKKTISAADAGQRTLSDWNRHIEADQTGRYFINGIKLSELRATMLKEGKCQQLVFADLAELKQFFKEYLFKDLSAERADLAAIHASLQWHQSGIQHATYQHTRAYALEYFPTVQIPEPEYHIHFVSTQEGVCITESNIYRELVEVLADKTIQKHTGDEKKGYCAQTSTTYLFTPENIQLEGIAIDCPNLRLAEVFDIQPEEDIITYLTNIFFRALYAFIARFYSGYAQLPTAEQEDSQTNFEHPRLT
;
A
#
# COMPACT_ATOMS: atom_id res chain seq x y z
N MET A 1 5.54 22.53 34.03
CA MET A 1 6.06 21.52 33.09
C MET A 1 6.34 20.24 33.88
N PRO A 2 6.15 19.02 33.34
CA PRO A 2 5.89 18.62 31.94
C PRO A 2 4.43 18.15 31.73
N SER A 3 3.74 18.63 30.69
CA SER A 3 3.67 18.11 29.30
C SER A 3 2.78 16.87 29.15
N SER A 4 1.47 17.09 29.21
CA SER A 4 0.48 16.18 28.61
C SER A 4 0.49 16.41 27.10
N SER A 5 1.25 15.59 26.36
CA SER A 5 1.08 15.50 24.92
C SER A 5 -0.22 14.75 24.65
N PRO A 6 -1.19 15.33 23.93
CA PRO A 6 -2.43 14.65 23.60
C PRO A 6 -2.10 13.50 22.66
N HIS A 7 -2.69 12.33 22.92
CA HIS A 7 -2.71 11.24 21.96
C HIS A 7 -3.22 11.78 20.63
N VAL A 8 -2.33 11.86 19.64
CA VAL A 8 -2.69 12.08 18.25
C VAL A 8 -3.47 10.83 17.84
N ASN A 9 -4.80 10.93 17.93
CA ASN A 9 -5.74 10.01 17.31
C ASN A 9 -5.48 10.02 15.79
N MET A 10 -4.57 9.17 15.33
CA MET A 10 -4.52 8.80 13.93
C MET A 10 -5.66 7.82 13.70
N SER A 11 -6.75 8.34 13.17
CA SER A 11 -7.84 7.54 12.60
C SER A 11 -7.30 6.77 11.39
N PHE A 12 -7.27 5.44 11.49
CA PHE A 12 -6.87 4.55 10.40
C PHE A 12 -8.11 4.09 9.63
N PHE A 13 -8.26 4.60 8.41
CA PHE A 13 -9.31 4.15 7.51
C PHE A 13 -9.04 2.71 7.06
N SER A 14 -9.76 1.77 7.69
CA SER A 14 -10.03 0.44 7.14
C SER A 14 -10.99 0.58 5.97
N TYR A 15 -10.63 0.07 4.79
CA TYR A 15 -11.60 -0.07 3.70
C TYR A 15 -12.30 -1.40 3.80
N ASP A 16 -13.52 -1.34 4.33
CA ASP A 16 -14.59 -2.29 4.02
C ASP A 16 -14.87 -2.29 2.51
N GLY A 17 -15.15 -3.48 1.99
CA GLY A 17 -15.23 -3.78 0.56
C GLY A 17 -16.25 -2.98 -0.28
N LYS A 18 -16.13 -3.16 -1.60
CA LYS A 18 -17.09 -2.81 -2.67
C LYS A 18 -17.12 -1.40 -3.26
N LYS A 19 -16.15 -0.52 -3.00
CA LYS A 19 -15.98 0.72 -3.81
C LYS A 19 -14.69 0.68 -4.62
N THR A 20 -14.82 0.67 -5.95
CA THR A 20 -13.73 0.95 -6.88
C THR A 20 -13.20 2.34 -6.56
N ILE A 21 -11.98 2.43 -6.03
CA ILE A 21 -11.34 3.73 -5.75
C ILE A 21 -11.00 4.35 -7.10
N SER A 22 -11.44 5.59 -7.34
CA SER A 22 -11.07 6.27 -8.58
C SER A 22 -9.57 6.56 -8.62
N ALA A 23 -8.96 6.58 -9.81
CA ALA A 23 -7.54 6.91 -9.95
C ALA A 23 -7.19 8.31 -9.39
N ALA A 24 -8.15 9.25 -9.40
CA ALA A 24 -7.98 10.56 -8.79
C ALA A 24 -7.89 10.47 -7.26
N ASP A 25 -8.79 9.69 -6.64
CA ASP A 25 -8.78 9.48 -5.19
C ASP A 25 -7.53 8.73 -4.73
N ALA A 26 -7.08 7.73 -5.51
CA ALA A 26 -5.84 6.99 -5.24
C ALA A 26 -4.62 7.93 -5.25
N GLY A 27 -4.51 8.79 -6.28
CA GLY A 27 -3.44 9.78 -6.36
C GLY A 27 -3.42 10.76 -5.19
N GLN A 28 -4.59 11.26 -4.76
CA GLN A 28 -4.69 12.17 -3.61
C GLN A 28 -4.34 11.48 -2.28
N ARG A 29 -4.68 10.20 -2.12
CA ARG A 29 -4.26 9.42 -0.94
C ARG A 29 -2.76 9.23 -0.91
N THR A 30 -2.15 8.87 -2.03
CA THR A 30 -0.70 8.73 -2.14
C THR A 30 -0.01 10.05 -1.77
N LEU A 31 -0.49 11.18 -2.29
CA LEU A 31 0.03 12.51 -1.92
C LEU A 31 -0.06 12.77 -0.40
N SER A 32 -1.26 12.57 0.16
CA SER A 32 -1.51 12.78 1.59
C SER A 32 -0.62 11.89 2.48
N ASP A 33 -0.50 10.60 2.13
CA ASP A 33 0.27 9.64 2.91
C ASP A 33 1.77 9.97 2.87
N TRP A 34 2.32 10.29 1.69
CA TRP A 34 3.72 10.70 1.56
C TRP A 34 4.04 11.98 2.32
N ASN A 35 3.13 12.98 2.29
CA ASN A 35 3.27 14.20 3.09
C ASN A 35 3.25 13.91 4.58
N ARG A 36 2.33 13.06 5.04
CA ARG A 36 2.30 12.61 6.45
C ARG A 36 3.61 11.93 6.86
N HIS A 37 4.24 11.16 5.98
CA HIS A 37 5.54 10.53 6.25
C HIS A 37 6.71 11.52 6.31
N ILE A 38 6.63 12.65 5.59
CA ILE A 38 7.60 13.75 5.68
C ILE A 38 7.44 14.48 7.02
N GLU A 39 6.20 14.76 7.42
CA GLU A 39 5.87 15.51 8.63
C GLU A 39 6.06 14.71 9.92
N ALA A 40 6.15 13.38 9.82
CA ALA A 40 6.47 12.47 10.92
C ALA A 40 7.94 12.63 11.36
N ASP A 41 8.24 13.76 12.00
CA ASP A 41 9.54 14.30 12.40
C ASP A 41 10.49 13.22 12.97
N GLN A 42 10.04 12.50 14.01
CA GLN A 42 10.85 11.51 14.73
C GLN A 42 10.63 10.05 14.30
N THR A 43 9.56 9.75 13.58
CA THR A 43 9.17 8.36 13.27
C THR A 43 9.16 8.03 11.79
N GLY A 44 9.49 8.98 10.90
CA GLY A 44 9.43 8.78 9.45
C GLY A 44 9.94 7.40 9.02
N ARG A 45 9.00 6.64 8.46
CA ARG A 45 9.10 5.19 8.25
C ARG A 45 9.58 4.85 6.83
N TYR A 46 9.77 5.86 5.98
CA TYR A 46 10.14 5.70 4.59
C TYR A 46 11.59 6.12 4.37
N PHE A 47 12.35 5.24 3.71
CA PHE A 47 13.75 5.42 3.38
C PHE A 47 13.94 5.29 1.88
N ILE A 48 14.63 6.25 1.27
CA ILE A 48 14.93 6.30 -0.16
C ILE A 48 16.44 6.15 -0.31
N ASN A 49 16.90 5.01 -0.85
CA ASN A 49 18.32 4.65 -0.97
C ASN A 49 19.08 4.81 0.37
N GLY A 50 18.44 4.40 1.47
CA GLY A 50 18.99 4.49 2.83
C GLY A 50 18.80 5.83 3.54
N ILE A 51 18.32 6.88 2.86
CA ILE A 51 18.08 8.21 3.45
C ILE A 51 16.62 8.35 3.84
N LYS A 52 16.34 8.86 5.05
CA LYS A 52 14.95 9.09 5.50
C LYS A 52 14.25 10.11 4.59
N LEU A 53 12.99 9.85 4.21
CA LEU A 53 12.24 10.72 3.29
C LEU A 53 12.18 12.19 3.79
N SER A 54 11.95 12.39 5.08
CA SER A 54 11.91 13.74 5.68
C SER A 54 13.27 14.46 5.60
N GLU A 55 14.37 13.74 5.82
CA GLU A 55 15.73 14.26 5.69
C GLU A 55 16.07 14.61 4.23
N LEU A 56 15.69 13.73 3.30
CA LEU A 56 15.87 13.95 1.87
C LEU A 56 15.14 15.23 1.42
N ARG A 57 13.87 15.40 1.82
CA ARG A 57 13.09 16.61 1.52
C ARG A 57 13.66 17.86 2.20
N ALA A 58 14.12 17.76 3.45
CA ALA A 58 14.77 18.89 4.12
C ALA A 58 16.06 19.33 3.40
N THR A 59 16.81 18.37 2.85
CA THR A 59 18.01 18.65 2.04
C THR A 59 17.64 19.33 0.73
N MET A 60 16.65 18.81 0.01
CA MET A 60 16.14 19.42 -1.22
C MET A 60 15.70 20.87 -1.01
N LEU A 61 15.03 21.16 0.11
CA LEU A 61 14.60 22.51 0.47
C LEU A 61 15.80 23.45 0.70
N LYS A 62 16.80 23.00 1.45
CA LYS A 62 18.04 23.78 1.70
C LYS A 62 18.82 24.06 0.42
N GLU A 63 18.81 23.12 -0.53
CA GLU A 63 19.47 23.25 -1.84
C GLU A 63 18.63 24.05 -2.86
N GLY A 64 17.42 24.49 -2.50
CA GLY A 64 16.53 25.20 -3.41
C GLY A 64 15.91 24.33 -4.51
N LYS A 65 15.93 23.01 -4.35
CA LYS A 65 15.33 22.03 -5.28
C LYS A 65 13.81 21.88 -5.09
N CYS A 66 13.26 22.34 -3.96
CA CYS A 66 11.84 22.46 -3.75
C CYS A 66 11.50 23.75 -2.97
N GLN A 67 10.26 24.20 -3.05
CA GLN A 67 9.81 25.46 -2.41
C GLN A 67 9.34 25.27 -0.96
N GLN A 68 8.96 24.04 -0.61
CA GLN A 68 8.41 23.68 0.70
C GLN A 68 8.77 22.22 1.05
N LEU A 69 8.62 21.86 2.33
CA LEU A 69 9.04 20.54 2.82
C LEU A 69 8.16 19.41 2.26
N VAL A 70 6.85 19.58 2.31
CA VAL A 70 5.84 18.64 1.78
C VAL A 70 5.63 18.84 0.29
N PHE A 71 5.09 17.85 -0.42
CA PHE A 71 4.71 17.97 -1.82
C PHE A 71 3.45 18.84 -1.95
N ALA A 72 3.47 19.81 -2.85
CA ALA A 72 2.35 20.71 -3.14
C ALA A 72 1.20 19.99 -3.86
N ASP A 73 1.54 19.12 -4.79
CA ASP A 73 0.58 18.39 -5.61
C ASP A 73 1.12 17.04 -6.09
N LEU A 74 0.26 16.31 -6.80
CA LEU A 74 0.59 15.00 -7.36
C LEU A 74 1.65 15.09 -8.48
N ALA A 75 1.77 16.22 -9.17
CA ALA A 75 2.76 16.40 -10.23
C ALA A 75 4.16 16.53 -9.62
N GLU A 76 4.32 17.30 -8.54
CA GLU A 76 5.57 17.39 -7.78
C GLU A 76 5.97 16.01 -7.22
N LEU A 77 5.02 15.26 -6.64
CA LEU A 77 5.29 13.92 -6.13
C LEU A 77 5.76 12.96 -7.23
N LYS A 78 5.11 12.97 -8.40
CA LYS A 78 5.54 12.16 -9.55
C LYS A 78 6.93 12.56 -10.04
N GLN A 79 7.23 13.85 -10.08
CA GLN A 79 8.56 14.32 -10.46
C GLN A 79 9.62 13.83 -9.48
N PHE A 80 9.33 13.88 -8.18
CA PHE A 80 10.20 13.31 -7.15
C PHE A 80 10.42 11.80 -7.36
N PHE A 81 9.37 11.03 -7.67
CA PHE A 81 9.55 9.60 -7.98
C PHE A 81 10.50 9.38 -9.17
N LYS A 82 10.37 10.17 -10.23
CA LYS A 82 11.25 10.05 -11.40
C LYS A 82 12.69 10.36 -11.08
N GLU A 83 12.95 11.41 -10.31
CA GLU A 83 14.29 11.88 -10.00
C GLU A 83 15.03 11.04 -8.95
N TYR A 84 14.30 10.42 -8.01
CA TYR A 84 14.91 9.76 -6.85
C TYR A 84 14.69 8.25 -6.82
N LEU A 85 13.59 7.76 -7.39
CA LEU A 85 13.21 6.35 -7.35
C LEU A 85 13.44 5.67 -8.70
N PHE A 86 13.08 6.34 -9.80
CA PHE A 86 13.17 5.80 -11.16
C PHE A 86 14.27 6.44 -12.01
N LYS A 87 15.28 7.03 -11.36
CA LYS A 87 16.35 7.81 -12.01
C LYS A 87 17.19 7.01 -13.02
N ASP A 88 17.24 5.70 -12.84
CA ASP A 88 18.04 4.78 -13.66
C ASP A 88 17.22 4.20 -14.84
N LEU A 89 15.94 4.54 -14.95
CA LEU A 89 15.07 4.16 -16.07
C LEU A 89 15.15 5.18 -17.22
N SER A 90 14.74 4.76 -18.42
CA SER A 90 14.47 5.69 -19.51
C SER A 90 13.31 6.63 -19.16
N ALA A 91 13.27 7.83 -19.74
CA ALA A 91 12.24 8.84 -19.42
C ALA A 91 10.80 8.30 -19.55
N GLU A 92 10.51 7.56 -20.63
CA GLU A 92 9.19 6.95 -20.86
C GLU A 92 8.84 5.92 -19.78
N ARG A 93 9.79 5.05 -19.42
CA ARG A 93 9.58 4.04 -18.37
C ARG A 93 9.47 4.67 -16.99
N ALA A 94 10.24 5.72 -16.72
CA ALA A 94 10.16 6.49 -15.48
C ALA A 94 8.80 7.19 -15.34
N ASP A 95 8.26 7.78 -16.41
CA ASP A 95 6.93 8.39 -16.42
C ASP A 95 5.84 7.36 -16.13
N LEU A 96 5.89 6.20 -16.79
CA LEU A 96 4.93 5.11 -16.56
C LEU A 96 5.01 4.59 -15.12
N ALA A 97 6.21 4.31 -14.61
CA ALA A 97 6.44 3.86 -13.25
C ALA A 97 5.96 4.88 -12.21
N ALA A 98 6.21 6.18 -12.43
CA ALA A 98 5.74 7.24 -11.54
C ALA A 98 4.20 7.35 -11.51
N ILE A 99 3.53 7.12 -12.65
CA ILE A 99 2.06 7.03 -12.68
C ILE A 99 1.60 5.84 -11.84
N HIS A 100 2.16 4.65 -12.04
CA HIS A 100 1.77 3.45 -11.30
C HIS A 100 2.02 3.60 -9.80
N ALA A 101 3.21 4.08 -9.41
CA ALA A 101 3.56 4.41 -8.04
C ALA A 101 2.55 5.38 -7.41
N SER A 102 2.15 6.44 -8.13
CA SER A 102 1.18 7.42 -7.62
C SER A 102 -0.21 6.83 -7.35
N LEU A 103 -0.55 5.70 -7.98
CA LEU A 103 -1.82 5.01 -7.78
C LEU A 103 -1.75 3.93 -6.69
N GLN A 104 -0.55 3.41 -6.42
CA GLN A 104 -0.37 2.22 -5.59
C GLN A 104 0.37 2.48 -4.28
N TRP A 105 1.11 3.58 -4.14
CA TRP A 105 1.98 3.80 -2.97
C TRP A 105 1.34 4.64 -1.86
N HIS A 106 0.13 4.24 -1.46
CA HIS A 106 -0.61 4.77 -0.29
C HIS A 106 -0.61 3.75 0.87
N GLN A 107 -1.15 4.09 2.04
CA GLN A 107 -1.10 3.28 3.29
C GLN A 107 -1.78 1.90 3.23
N SER A 108 -2.57 1.65 2.18
CA SER A 108 -3.20 0.35 1.86
C SER A 108 -2.66 -0.22 0.55
N GLY A 109 -1.51 0.30 0.15
CA GLY A 109 -0.82 0.03 -1.09
C GLY A 109 0.19 -1.11 -0.96
N ILE A 110 0.90 -1.37 -2.05
CA ILE A 110 1.79 -2.52 -2.14
C ILE A 110 2.94 -2.50 -1.12
N GLN A 111 3.47 -1.33 -0.81
CA GLN A 111 4.56 -1.18 0.13
C GLN A 111 4.16 -1.47 1.59
N HIS A 112 2.87 -1.72 1.85
CA HIS A 112 2.34 -2.16 3.15
C HIS A 112 1.63 -3.51 3.03
N ALA A 113 1.89 -4.27 1.96
CA ALA A 113 1.08 -5.43 1.60
C ALA A 113 1.11 -6.53 2.68
N THR A 114 2.26 -6.74 3.32
CA THR A 114 2.39 -7.78 4.35
C THR A 114 1.55 -7.44 5.57
N TYR A 115 1.67 -6.22 6.10
CA TYR A 115 0.86 -5.80 7.24
C TYR A 115 -0.64 -5.86 6.92
N GLN A 116 -1.05 -5.35 5.75
CA GLN A 116 -2.47 -5.34 5.38
C GLN A 116 -3.01 -6.76 5.17
N HIS A 117 -2.22 -7.65 4.58
CA HIS A 117 -2.58 -9.06 4.42
C HIS A 117 -2.70 -9.76 5.77
N THR A 118 -1.69 -9.67 6.65
CA THR A 118 -1.72 -10.27 7.99
C THR A 118 -2.94 -9.80 8.78
N ARG A 119 -3.25 -8.50 8.73
CA ARG A 119 -4.42 -7.94 9.42
C ARG A 119 -5.74 -8.48 8.86
N ALA A 120 -5.87 -8.58 7.54
CA ALA A 120 -7.08 -9.11 6.89
C ALA A 120 -7.25 -10.60 7.18
N TYR A 121 -6.17 -11.38 7.08
CA TYR A 121 -6.15 -12.81 7.37
C TYR A 121 -6.51 -13.10 8.83
N ALA A 122 -5.92 -12.36 9.78
CA ALA A 122 -6.27 -12.47 11.19
C ALA A 122 -7.76 -12.17 11.43
N LEU A 123 -8.32 -11.13 10.81
CA LEU A 123 -9.74 -10.79 10.96
C LEU A 123 -10.68 -11.89 10.44
N GLU A 124 -10.29 -12.57 9.36
CA GLU A 124 -11.11 -13.60 8.70
C GLU A 124 -11.02 -14.95 9.43
N TYR A 125 -9.82 -15.40 9.77
CA TYR A 125 -9.55 -16.75 10.28
C TYR A 125 -9.34 -16.80 11.80
N PHE A 126 -8.94 -15.69 12.42
CA PHE A 126 -8.65 -15.58 13.85
C PHE A 126 -9.36 -14.36 14.46
N PRO A 127 -10.71 -14.29 14.44
CA PRO A 127 -11.47 -13.08 14.80
C PRO A 127 -11.31 -12.64 16.25
N THR A 128 -10.75 -13.50 17.11
CA THR A 128 -10.38 -13.17 18.50
C THR A 128 -9.02 -12.48 18.58
N VAL A 129 -8.18 -12.55 17.55
CA VAL A 129 -6.86 -11.93 17.50
C VAL A 129 -6.96 -10.57 16.80
N GLN A 130 -6.51 -9.52 17.49
CA GLN A 130 -6.30 -8.20 16.94
C GLN A 130 -4.80 -7.99 16.74
N ILE A 131 -4.44 -7.62 15.51
CA ILE A 131 -3.08 -7.27 15.12
C ILE A 131 -2.93 -5.75 15.25
N PRO A 132 -2.21 -5.22 16.26
CA PRO A 132 -1.91 -3.80 16.35
C PRO A 132 -1.04 -3.36 15.16
N GLU A 133 -1.02 -2.06 14.90
CA GLU A 133 -0.12 -1.50 13.88
C GLU A 133 1.34 -1.79 14.27
N PRO A 134 2.15 -2.39 13.38
CA PRO A 134 3.54 -2.66 13.67
C PRO A 134 4.37 -1.38 13.66
N GLU A 135 5.53 -1.46 14.29
CA GLU A 135 6.64 -0.57 13.94
C GLU A 135 7.12 -1.00 12.55
N TYR A 136 6.84 -0.18 11.53
CA TYR A 136 7.26 -0.49 10.17
C TYR A 136 8.33 0.44 9.62
N HIS A 137 9.14 -0.11 8.73
CA HIS A 137 10.08 0.60 7.87
C HIS A 137 9.90 0.14 6.43
N ILE A 138 9.78 1.11 5.52
CA ILE A 138 9.69 0.88 4.08
C ILE A 138 10.95 1.44 3.44
N HIS A 139 11.74 0.58 2.83
CA HIS A 139 12.93 0.94 2.10
C HIS A 139 12.65 0.87 0.61
N PHE A 140 12.95 1.95 -0.09
CA PHE A 140 12.92 2.03 -1.54
C PHE A 140 14.36 2.14 -2.05
N VAL A 141 14.79 1.19 -2.88
CA VAL A 141 16.12 1.16 -3.47
C VAL A 141 15.99 1.19 -4.99
N SER A 142 16.54 2.22 -5.61
CA SER A 142 16.54 2.36 -7.07
C SER A 142 17.42 1.30 -7.71
N THR A 143 16.96 0.75 -8.83
CA THR A 143 17.68 -0.23 -9.64
C THR A 143 17.53 0.11 -11.12
N GLN A 144 18.29 -0.55 -11.99
CA GLN A 144 18.17 -0.37 -13.45
C GLN A 144 16.84 -0.89 -14.02
N GLU A 145 16.12 -1.74 -13.28
CA GLU A 145 14.86 -2.35 -13.72
C GLU A 145 13.63 -1.64 -13.15
N GLY A 146 13.80 -0.97 -12.00
CA GLY A 146 12.74 -0.28 -11.29
C GLY A 146 13.14 0.05 -9.85
N VAL A 147 12.27 -0.25 -8.89
CA VAL A 147 12.51 0.00 -7.46
C VAL A 147 12.31 -1.27 -6.66
N CYS A 148 13.34 -1.63 -5.91
CA CYS A 148 13.21 -2.66 -4.88
C CYS A 148 12.58 -2.02 -3.64
N ILE A 149 11.45 -2.57 -3.20
CA ILE A 149 10.67 -2.11 -2.04
C ILE A 149 10.78 -3.19 -0.97
N THR A 150 11.40 -2.86 0.17
CA THR A 150 11.43 -3.74 1.33
C THR A 150 10.54 -3.17 2.43
N GLU A 151 9.49 -3.90 2.77
CA GLU A 151 8.64 -3.67 3.94
C GLU A 151 9.19 -4.50 5.11
N SER A 152 9.52 -3.85 6.22
CA SER A 152 9.89 -4.52 7.47
C SER A 152 8.90 -4.13 8.57
N ASN A 153 8.30 -5.11 9.24
CA ASN A 153 7.34 -4.91 10.31
C ASN A 153 7.82 -5.58 11.60
N ILE A 154 7.74 -4.88 12.73
CA ILE A 154 7.99 -5.43 14.06
C ILE A 154 6.71 -5.31 14.89
N TYR A 155 6.17 -6.46 15.28
CA TYR A 155 4.98 -6.58 16.12
C TYR A 155 5.41 -6.82 17.56
N ARG A 156 5.39 -5.78 18.40
CA ARG A 156 5.78 -5.88 19.81
C ARG A 156 4.69 -6.44 20.72
N GLU A 157 3.45 -6.26 20.32
CA GLU A 157 2.26 -6.67 21.05
C GLU A 157 1.27 -7.33 20.09
N LEU A 158 0.57 -8.33 20.59
CA LEU A 158 -0.61 -8.92 19.96
C LEU A 158 -1.73 -8.99 21.00
N VAL A 159 -2.96 -8.79 20.56
CA VAL A 159 -4.11 -8.67 21.47
C VAL A 159 -5.10 -9.79 21.16
N GLU A 160 -5.45 -10.60 22.15
CA GLU A 160 -6.42 -11.69 22.04
C GLU A 160 -7.65 -11.36 22.90
N VAL A 161 -8.83 -11.45 22.32
CA VAL A 161 -10.13 -11.30 23.00
C VAL A 161 -10.66 -12.69 23.30
N LEU A 162 -10.66 -13.06 24.58
CA LEU A 162 -11.10 -14.36 25.05
C LEU A 162 -12.63 -14.48 25.05
N ALA A 163 -13.15 -15.70 25.21
CA ALA A 163 -14.59 -16.00 25.17
C ALA A 163 -15.41 -15.25 26.23
N ASP A 164 -14.79 -14.92 27.37
CA ASP A 164 -15.36 -14.12 28.46
C ASP A 164 -15.24 -12.60 28.21
N LYS A 165 -14.74 -12.19 27.04
CA LYS A 165 -14.41 -10.82 26.64
C LYS A 165 -13.22 -10.22 27.38
N THR A 166 -12.44 -11.02 28.10
CA THR A 166 -11.16 -10.57 28.67
C THR A 166 -10.17 -10.32 27.54
N ILE A 167 -9.43 -9.21 27.64
CA ILE A 167 -8.37 -8.86 26.69
C ILE A 167 -7.04 -9.37 27.25
N GLN A 168 -6.44 -10.32 26.55
CA GLN A 168 -5.10 -10.81 26.83
C GLN A 168 -4.10 -10.15 25.89
N LYS A 169 -3.10 -9.46 26.45
CA LYS A 169 -1.99 -8.87 25.70
C LYS A 169 -0.80 -9.82 25.74
N HIS A 170 -0.33 -10.20 24.56
CA HIS A 170 0.88 -10.97 24.38
C HIS A 170 1.99 -10.00 24.01
N THR A 171 2.99 -9.87 24.87
CA THR A 171 4.18 -9.04 24.62
C THR A 171 5.35 -9.93 24.20
N GLY A 172 6.29 -9.35 23.46
CA GLY A 172 7.40 -10.10 22.87
C GLY A 172 8.23 -10.88 23.89
N ASP A 173 8.88 -11.95 23.43
CA ASP A 173 9.83 -12.74 24.23
C ASP A 173 10.87 -11.83 24.90
N GLU A 174 11.20 -12.08 26.17
CA GLU A 174 12.20 -11.31 26.94
C GLU A 174 13.55 -11.22 26.21
N LYS A 175 13.89 -12.21 25.37
CA LYS A 175 15.15 -12.24 24.61
C LYS A 175 15.13 -11.39 23.35
N LYS A 176 14.02 -11.39 22.60
CA LYS A 176 13.92 -10.73 21.28
C LYS A 176 13.20 -9.39 21.33
N GLY A 177 12.32 -9.16 22.30
CA GLY A 177 11.57 -7.93 22.47
C GLY A 177 10.46 -7.70 21.43
N TYR A 178 10.05 -8.76 20.70
CA TYR A 178 8.92 -8.75 19.76
C TYR A 178 8.20 -10.10 19.71
N CYS A 179 6.94 -10.09 19.29
CA CYS A 179 6.09 -11.28 19.08
C CYS A 179 6.27 -11.86 17.67
N ALA A 180 6.40 -10.98 16.68
CA ALA A 180 6.69 -11.35 15.30
C ALA A 180 7.48 -10.23 14.61
N GLN A 181 8.32 -10.61 13.67
CA GLN A 181 8.97 -9.71 12.73
C GLN A 181 8.75 -10.27 11.32
N THR A 182 8.31 -9.42 10.39
CA THR A 182 8.20 -9.77 8.97
C THR A 182 9.05 -8.85 8.13
N SER A 183 9.60 -9.38 7.04
CA SER A 183 10.28 -8.61 6.03
C SER A 183 9.89 -9.13 4.67
N THR A 184 9.38 -8.27 3.80
CA THR A 184 9.02 -8.64 2.43
C THR A 184 9.66 -7.70 1.45
N THR A 185 10.24 -8.27 0.39
CA THR A 185 10.93 -7.51 -0.66
C THR A 185 10.25 -7.75 -1.99
N TYR A 186 9.97 -6.66 -2.71
CA TYR A 186 9.37 -6.67 -4.04
C TYR A 186 10.23 -5.89 -5.00
N LEU A 187 10.36 -6.34 -6.24
CA LEU A 187 10.80 -5.52 -7.35
C LEU A 187 9.58 -4.93 -8.07
N PHE A 188 9.43 -3.61 -7.98
CA PHE A 188 8.43 -2.87 -8.72
C PHE A 188 9.03 -2.33 -10.01
N THR A 189 8.48 -2.73 -11.16
CA THR A 189 8.86 -2.24 -12.48
C THR A 189 7.69 -1.51 -13.15
N PRO A 190 7.90 -0.75 -14.24
CA PRO A 190 6.78 -0.21 -15.00
C PRO A 190 5.81 -1.29 -15.50
N GLU A 191 6.30 -2.49 -15.78
CA GLU A 191 5.55 -3.56 -16.43
C GLU A 191 4.89 -4.52 -15.43
N ASN A 192 5.52 -4.78 -14.28
CA ASN A 192 5.05 -5.77 -13.32
C ASN A 192 5.55 -5.50 -11.89
N ILE A 193 5.14 -6.37 -10.99
CA ILE A 193 5.65 -6.43 -9.63
C ILE A 193 6.05 -7.88 -9.36
N GLN A 194 7.29 -8.08 -8.94
CA GLN A 194 7.85 -9.38 -8.62
C GLN A 194 8.14 -9.48 -7.12
N LEU A 195 7.73 -10.58 -6.50
CA LEU A 195 8.14 -10.90 -5.14
C LEU A 195 9.56 -11.47 -5.16
N GLU A 196 10.48 -10.83 -4.45
CA GLU A 196 11.88 -11.25 -4.37
C GLU A 196 12.17 -12.10 -3.13
N GLY A 197 11.43 -11.88 -2.04
CA GLY A 197 11.56 -12.70 -0.85
C GLY A 197 10.67 -12.29 0.30
N ILE A 198 10.34 -13.26 1.15
CA ILE A 198 9.61 -13.10 2.41
C ILE A 198 10.45 -13.73 3.52
N ALA A 199 10.54 -13.05 4.64
CA ALA A 199 11.11 -13.58 5.88
C ALA A 199 10.16 -13.31 7.04
N ILE A 200 9.92 -14.34 7.86
CA ILE A 200 9.03 -14.28 9.02
C ILE A 200 9.78 -14.89 10.20
N ASP A 201 9.90 -14.13 11.29
CA ASP A 201 10.42 -14.60 12.58
C ASP A 201 9.32 -14.42 13.62
N CYS A 202 8.69 -15.52 14.03
CA CYS A 202 7.60 -15.53 15.00
C CYS A 202 8.00 -16.34 16.24
N PRO A 203 8.68 -15.72 17.24
CA PRO A 203 9.04 -16.40 18.48
C PRO A 203 7.81 -16.81 19.33
N ASN A 204 6.65 -16.20 19.12
CA ASN A 204 5.44 -16.55 19.85
C ASN A 204 4.71 -17.73 19.19
N LEU A 205 4.97 -18.94 19.69
CA LEU A 205 4.37 -20.19 19.18
C LEU A 205 2.84 -20.21 19.19
N ARG A 206 2.19 -19.50 20.12
CA ARG A 206 0.73 -19.45 20.23
C ARG A 206 0.09 -18.64 19.10
N LEU A 207 0.89 -17.81 18.44
CA LEU A 207 0.47 -16.88 17.40
C LEU A 207 1.23 -17.14 16.09
N ALA A 208 2.02 -18.22 16.05
CA ALA A 208 2.65 -18.73 14.85
C ALA A 208 1.58 -18.87 13.77
N GLU A 209 0.44 -19.51 14.00
CA GLU A 209 -0.61 -19.73 12.98
C GLU A 209 -1.13 -18.45 12.27
N VAL A 210 -1.00 -17.27 12.86
CA VAL A 210 -1.39 -15.99 12.23
C VAL A 210 -0.30 -15.45 11.29
N PHE A 211 0.96 -15.75 11.58
CA PHE A 211 2.14 -15.31 10.83
C PHE A 211 2.80 -16.45 10.00
N ASP A 212 2.53 -17.69 10.37
CA ASP A 212 2.93 -18.96 9.76
C ASP A 212 1.95 -19.28 8.63
N ILE A 213 1.77 -18.28 7.78
CA ILE A 213 0.95 -18.37 6.58
C ILE A 213 1.75 -19.19 5.57
N GLN A 214 1.37 -20.47 5.42
CA GLN A 214 1.57 -21.24 4.19
C GLN A 214 0.93 -20.50 2.99
N PRO A 215 1.35 -20.73 1.74
CA PRO A 215 2.65 -20.51 1.08
C PRO A 215 2.76 -19.07 0.52
N GLU A 216 3.92 -18.69 -0.04
CA GLU A 216 4.14 -17.42 -0.78
C GLU A 216 3.01 -17.06 -1.76
N GLU A 217 2.28 -18.07 -2.26
CA GLU A 217 1.14 -17.98 -3.17
C GLU A 217 0.00 -17.06 -2.68
N ASP A 218 -0.29 -16.98 -1.38
CA ASP A 218 -1.41 -16.16 -0.87
C ASP A 218 -1.06 -14.67 -0.81
N ILE A 219 0.19 -14.35 -0.45
CA ILE A 219 0.72 -12.99 -0.53
C ILE A 219 0.80 -12.57 -2.00
N ILE A 220 1.29 -13.44 -2.89
CA ILE A 220 1.31 -13.20 -4.34
C ILE A 220 -0.11 -12.95 -4.87
N THR A 221 -1.10 -13.72 -4.43
CA THR A 221 -2.51 -13.55 -4.82
C THR A 221 -3.06 -12.20 -4.34
N TYR A 222 -2.75 -11.81 -3.10
CA TYR A 222 -3.15 -10.51 -2.55
C TYR A 222 -2.51 -9.34 -3.33
N LEU A 223 -1.21 -9.41 -3.62
CA LEU A 223 -0.50 -8.43 -4.42
C LEU A 223 -1.05 -8.32 -5.83
N THR A 224 -1.33 -9.48 -6.45
CA THR A 224 -1.93 -9.57 -7.78
C THR A 224 -3.30 -8.88 -7.80
N ASN A 225 -4.12 -9.06 -6.75
CA ASN A 225 -5.40 -8.39 -6.61
C ASN A 225 -5.28 -6.87 -6.43
N ILE A 226 -4.29 -6.38 -5.67
CA ILE A 226 -3.99 -4.95 -5.57
C ILE A 226 -3.59 -4.39 -6.94
N PHE A 227 -2.71 -5.09 -7.65
CA PHE A 227 -2.23 -4.69 -8.97
C PHE A 227 -3.37 -4.62 -9.99
N PHE A 228 -4.23 -5.65 -10.08
CA PHE A 228 -5.37 -5.65 -10.99
C PHE A 228 -6.37 -4.53 -10.69
N ARG A 229 -6.60 -4.20 -9.42
CA ARG A 229 -7.46 -3.06 -9.05
C ARG A 229 -6.86 -1.73 -9.53
N ALA A 230 -5.56 -1.54 -9.39
CA ALA A 230 -4.87 -0.36 -9.88
C ALA A 230 -4.87 -0.27 -11.42
N LEU A 231 -4.62 -1.39 -12.10
CA LEU A 231 -4.70 -1.49 -13.56
C LEU A 231 -6.11 -1.20 -14.08
N TYR A 232 -7.15 -1.74 -13.42
CA TYR A 232 -8.53 -1.49 -13.80
C TYR A 232 -8.90 0.00 -13.62
N ALA A 233 -8.45 0.64 -12.53
CA ALA A 233 -8.64 2.07 -12.33
C ALA A 233 -7.93 2.92 -13.41
N PHE A 234 -6.76 2.48 -13.88
CA PHE A 234 -6.02 3.10 -14.98
C PHE A 234 -6.75 2.95 -16.32
N ILE A 235 -7.14 1.72 -16.69
CA ILE A 235 -7.90 1.40 -17.91
C ILE A 235 -9.21 2.18 -17.92
N ALA A 236 -9.98 2.16 -16.84
CA ALA A 236 -11.24 2.91 -16.73
C ALA A 236 -11.05 4.40 -17.02
N ARG A 237 -9.92 5.00 -16.61
CA ARG A 237 -9.58 6.40 -16.91
C ARG A 237 -9.11 6.62 -18.35
N PHE A 238 -8.29 5.73 -18.89
CA PHE A 238 -7.82 5.83 -20.28
C PHE A 238 -9.00 5.73 -21.25
N TYR A 239 -9.94 4.82 -21.01
CA TYR A 239 -11.12 4.64 -21.86
C TYR A 239 -12.25 5.62 -21.57
N SER A 240 -12.42 6.14 -20.34
CA SER A 240 -13.36 7.26 -20.10
C SER A 240 -12.90 8.60 -20.70
N GLY A 241 -11.60 8.77 -20.95
CA GLY A 241 -11.07 9.89 -21.74
C GLY A 241 -11.33 9.79 -23.25
N TYR A 242 -11.71 8.60 -23.74
CA TYR A 242 -12.06 8.33 -25.15
C TYR A 242 -13.55 8.03 -25.37
N ALA A 243 -14.35 7.92 -24.32
CA ALA A 243 -15.79 7.65 -24.41
C ALA A 243 -16.62 8.94 -24.49
N GLN A 244 -16.42 9.72 -25.57
CA GLN A 244 -17.58 10.23 -26.29
C GLN A 244 -17.73 9.36 -27.54
N LEU A 245 -18.38 8.21 -27.37
CA LEU A 245 -18.98 7.50 -28.48
C LEU A 245 -20.50 7.67 -28.37
N PRO A 246 -21.19 7.75 -29.51
CA PRO A 246 -22.48 8.39 -29.62
C PRO A 246 -23.49 7.69 -28.74
N THR A 247 -24.32 8.47 -28.04
CA THR A 247 -25.65 8.03 -27.66
C THR A 247 -26.29 7.45 -28.92
N ALA A 248 -26.41 6.12 -28.97
CA ALA A 248 -27.27 5.48 -29.95
C ALA A 248 -28.66 6.05 -29.71
N GLU A 249 -29.10 6.83 -30.68
CA GLU A 249 -30.44 7.34 -30.78
C GLU A 249 -31.44 6.19 -30.69
N GLN A 250 -32.61 6.56 -30.18
CA GLN A 250 -33.81 5.77 -30.19
C GLN A 250 -34.04 5.14 -31.57
N GLU A 251 -34.17 3.82 -31.61
CA GLU A 251 -35.16 3.19 -32.49
C GLU A 251 -36.05 2.30 -31.64
N ASP A 252 -37.20 2.86 -31.28
CA ASP A 252 -38.44 2.12 -31.18
C ASP A 252 -38.59 1.23 -32.42
N SER A 253 -38.62 -0.07 -32.24
CA SER A 253 -39.57 -0.91 -32.97
C SER A 253 -39.69 -2.26 -32.30
N GLN A 254 -40.80 -2.40 -31.58
CA GLN A 254 -41.48 -3.67 -31.38
C GLN A 254 -41.53 -4.42 -32.72
N THR A 255 -40.86 -5.56 -32.81
CA THR A 255 -41.21 -6.58 -33.79
C THR A 255 -41.32 -7.93 -33.09
N ASN A 256 -42.57 -8.40 -33.07
CA ASN A 256 -42.99 -9.72 -32.64
C ASN A 256 -42.14 -10.80 -33.31
N PHE A 257 -41.56 -11.70 -32.52
CA PHE A 257 -41.19 -13.02 -33.00
C PHE A 257 -42.18 -14.04 -32.46
N GLU A 258 -43.18 -14.33 -33.30
CA GLU A 258 -43.99 -15.53 -33.19
C GLU A 258 -43.11 -16.76 -33.45
N HIS A 259 -43.24 -17.77 -32.59
CA HIS A 259 -42.66 -19.09 -32.81
C HIS A 259 -43.33 -19.77 -34.02
N PRO A 260 -42.56 -20.27 -35.01
CA PRO A 260 -43.09 -21.24 -35.94
C PRO A 260 -43.22 -22.59 -35.23
N ARG A 261 -44.46 -23.05 -35.06
CA ARG A 261 -44.75 -24.45 -34.75
C ARG A 261 -44.37 -25.30 -35.96
N LEU A 262 -43.51 -26.28 -35.74
CA LEU A 262 -43.43 -27.46 -36.60
C LEU A 262 -44.58 -28.40 -36.24
N THR A 263 -45.61 -28.38 -37.09
CA THR A 263 -46.02 -29.50 -37.95
C THR A 263 -46.46 -28.93 -39.27
#